data_AF-A0AAD6GA11-F1
#
_entry.id   AF-A0AAD6GA11-F1
#
_cell.length_a   1.000
_cell.length_b   1.000
_cell.length_c   1.000
_cell.angle_alpha   90.00
_cell.angle_beta   90.00
_cell.angle_gamma   90.00
#
_symmetry.space_group_name_H-M   'P 1'
#
loop_
_entity.id
_entity.type
_entity.pdbx_description
1 polymer ?
#
loop_
_entity_poly.entity_id
_entity_poly.type
_entity_poly.pdbx_seq_one_letter_code
_entity_poly.pdbx_strand_id
1 'polypeptide(L)'
;MSAEPDHTHDKKRVNLQDPSGAEKKEELDTATAILKKKKKPNSLIVTDAVNDDNSVIALSNNTMETLQLFRGDTVLVKGKKRKDTVLIVLADDDLDDGSARINRVVRHNLRVKHGDVITVHPCPDIKYAKRIAVLPIADTIEGLTGSIFDVFLAPYFREAYRPVRQGDLFTVRGGMRQVEFKVVEVDPPEYGIVAQDTIIHCEGEPIQREDEEGNLSEVGYDDIGGCRKQMAQIRELVELPLRHPQLFQTLGVKAPRGILMYGPPGTGKTLMARAVANETGAFFFLINGPEIMSKMAGESESNLRKAFEEAEKNSPAIIFIDEIDSIAPQA
;
A
#
# COMPACT_ATOMS: atom_id res chain seq x y z
N MET A 1 -0.05 -51.48 54.85
CA MET A 1 1.01 -51.10 53.90
C MET A 1 0.56 -49.82 53.22
N SER A 2 1.21 -48.73 53.58
CA SER A 2 1.03 -47.38 53.05
C SER A 2 1.70 -47.27 51.67
N ALA A 3 1.02 -46.65 50.70
CA ALA A 3 1.63 -46.20 49.45
C ALA A 3 1.06 -44.80 49.13
N GLU A 4 1.96 -43.83 49.05
CA GLU A 4 1.71 -42.41 48.73
C GLU A 4 1.38 -42.23 47.23
N PRO A 5 0.69 -41.15 46.84
CA PRO A 5 0.47 -40.83 45.43
C PRO A 5 1.63 -40.04 44.82
N ASP A 6 1.96 -40.39 43.59
CA ASP A 6 3.06 -39.92 42.76
C ASP A 6 2.89 -38.44 42.35
N HIS A 7 3.85 -37.58 42.71
CA HIS A 7 3.92 -36.18 42.29
C HIS A 7 4.69 -36.07 40.96
N THR A 8 3.99 -36.05 39.83
CA THR A 8 4.60 -35.65 38.55
C THR A 8 4.74 -34.13 38.51
N HIS A 9 5.95 -33.64 38.81
CA HIS A 9 6.36 -32.26 38.63
C HIS A 9 6.42 -31.87 37.14
N ASP A 10 5.57 -30.94 36.74
CA ASP A 10 5.71 -30.15 35.51
C ASP A 10 7.03 -29.37 35.56
N LYS A 11 8.04 -29.81 34.80
CA LYS A 11 9.29 -29.08 34.64
C LYS A 11 9.03 -27.84 33.77
N LYS A 12 8.81 -26.69 34.41
CA LYS A 12 8.89 -25.37 33.77
C LYS A 12 10.20 -25.27 32.99
N ARG A 13 10.12 -25.09 31.67
CA ARG A 13 11.27 -24.74 30.83
C ARG A 13 11.73 -23.34 31.23
N VAL A 14 12.87 -23.26 31.93
CA VAL A 14 13.51 -21.99 32.31
C VAL A 14 14.27 -21.46 31.10
N ASN A 15 13.93 -20.24 30.67
CA ASN A 15 14.66 -19.53 29.62
C ASN A 15 15.96 -18.97 30.20
N LEU A 16 17.12 -19.41 29.70
CA LEU A 16 18.45 -19.12 30.26
C LEU A 16 18.91 -17.65 30.11
N GLN A 17 18.14 -16.80 29.44
CA GLN A 17 18.51 -15.40 29.16
C GLN A 17 17.87 -14.36 30.10
N ASP A 18 16.98 -14.76 31.01
CA ASP A 18 16.37 -13.84 31.99
C ASP A 18 16.32 -14.49 33.38
N PRO A 19 17.31 -14.21 34.26
CA PRO A 19 17.39 -14.80 35.60
C PRO A 19 16.36 -14.23 36.58
N SER A 20 15.54 -13.24 36.18
CA SER A 20 14.62 -12.55 37.09
C SER A 20 13.32 -13.32 37.38
N GLY A 21 12.97 -14.34 36.58
CA GLY A 21 11.75 -15.12 36.76
C GLY A 21 10.45 -14.29 36.66
N ALA A 22 10.53 -13.03 36.25
CA ALA A 22 9.38 -12.18 36.01
C ALA A 22 8.73 -12.62 34.70
N GLU A 23 7.45 -13.00 34.74
CA GLU A 23 6.64 -13.06 33.52
C GLU A 23 6.71 -11.68 32.85
N LYS A 24 7.08 -11.63 31.57
CA LYS A 24 6.93 -10.41 30.76
C LYS A 24 5.45 -10.03 30.79
N LYS A 25 5.08 -9.12 31.67
CA LYS A 25 3.85 -8.35 31.52
C LYS A 25 4.02 -7.59 30.21
N GLU A 26 3.34 -8.03 29.16
CA GLU A 26 3.08 -7.16 28.02
C GLU A 26 2.28 -5.97 28.56
N GLU A 27 2.96 -4.87 28.89
CA GLU A 27 2.28 -3.60 29.09
C GLU A 27 1.55 -3.28 27.78
N LEU A 28 0.22 -3.39 27.82
CA LEU A 28 -0.66 -2.96 26.75
C LEU A 28 -0.56 -1.44 26.66
N ASP A 29 0.49 -0.94 25.99
CA ASP A 29 0.58 0.47 25.62
C ASP A 29 -0.60 0.78 24.68
N THR A 30 -1.64 1.38 25.25
CA THR A 30 -2.87 1.77 24.55
C THR A 30 -2.64 2.96 23.64
N ALA A 31 -1.68 3.83 23.97
CA ALA A 31 -1.37 5.02 23.19
C ALA A 31 -0.79 4.70 21.81
N THR A 32 -0.24 3.49 21.63
CA THR A 32 0.24 3.00 20.32
C THR A 32 -0.60 1.85 19.76
N ALA A 33 -1.78 1.57 20.33
CA ALA A 33 -2.62 0.43 19.94
C ALA A 33 -3.01 0.44 18.46
N ILE A 34 -3.29 1.62 17.89
CA ILE A 34 -3.64 1.76 16.47
C ILE A 34 -2.47 1.39 15.52
N LEU A 35 -1.23 1.44 16.02
CA LEU A 35 -0.05 1.04 15.26
C LEU A 35 0.23 -0.46 15.33
N LYS A 36 -0.36 -1.17 16.30
CA LYS A 36 -0.17 -2.61 16.45
C LYS A 36 -0.91 -3.33 15.32
N LYS A 37 -0.17 -3.99 14.44
CA LYS A 37 -0.76 -4.86 13.42
C LYS A 37 -1.41 -6.06 14.12
N LYS A 38 -2.73 -6.20 13.99
CA LYS A 38 -3.45 -7.40 14.47
C LYS A 38 -3.03 -8.58 13.60
N LYS A 39 -2.65 -9.71 14.21
CA LYS A 39 -2.46 -10.97 13.47
C LYS A 39 -3.81 -11.42 12.91
N LYS A 40 -4.04 -11.15 11.63
CA LYS A 40 -5.18 -11.69 10.88
C LYS A 40 -4.69 -12.88 10.05
N PRO A 41 -5.51 -13.91 9.84
CA PRO A 41 -5.12 -15.06 9.00
C PRO A 41 -4.67 -14.65 7.60
N ASN A 42 -5.23 -13.56 7.07
CA ASN A 42 -4.94 -13.06 5.73
C ASN A 42 -3.81 -12.00 5.68
N SER A 43 -3.11 -11.77 6.79
CA SER A 43 -1.93 -10.90 6.85
C SER A 43 -0.67 -11.72 6.74
N LEU A 44 0.03 -11.60 5.62
CA LEU A 44 1.15 -12.47 5.26
C LEU A 44 2.46 -11.69 5.16
N ILE A 45 3.56 -12.31 5.58
CA ILE A 45 4.90 -11.74 5.50
C ILE A 45 5.46 -11.97 4.08
N VAL A 46 5.92 -10.89 3.46
CA VAL A 46 6.50 -10.90 2.12
C VAL A 46 7.88 -11.53 2.14
N THR A 47 8.07 -12.52 1.29
CA THR A 47 9.34 -13.23 1.07
C THR A 47 9.73 -13.19 -0.41
N ASP A 48 10.99 -13.54 -0.71
CA ASP A 48 11.46 -13.57 -2.09
C ASP A 48 10.94 -14.79 -2.85
N ALA A 49 10.48 -14.53 -4.08
CA ALA A 49 10.11 -15.55 -5.03
C ALA A 49 11.33 -16.06 -5.79
N VAL A 50 11.35 -17.36 -6.05
CA VAL A 50 12.34 -18.02 -6.93
C VAL A 50 11.93 -17.88 -8.40
N ASN A 51 10.62 -17.78 -8.66
CA ASN A 51 10.04 -17.55 -9.98
C ASN A 51 9.88 -16.04 -10.25
N ASP A 52 10.12 -15.62 -11.49
CA ASP A 52 10.05 -14.22 -11.95
C ASP A 52 8.71 -13.87 -12.61
N ASP A 53 7.68 -14.70 -12.47
CA ASP A 53 6.34 -14.42 -13.03
C ASP A 53 5.64 -13.27 -12.27
N ASN A 54 5.28 -12.22 -13.01
CA ASN A 54 4.68 -10.99 -12.47
C ASN A 54 3.21 -11.13 -12.04
N SER A 55 2.57 -12.26 -12.33
CA SER A 55 1.13 -12.49 -12.08
C SER A 55 0.88 -13.47 -10.94
N VAL A 56 1.92 -13.92 -10.23
CA VAL A 56 1.82 -15.03 -9.27
C VAL A 56 2.13 -14.58 -7.85
N ILE A 57 1.34 -15.10 -6.90
CA ILE A 57 1.67 -15.13 -5.47
C ILE A 57 1.71 -16.59 -5.01
N ALA A 58 2.82 -17.01 -4.40
CA ALA A 58 2.94 -18.35 -3.86
C ALA A 58 2.64 -18.37 -2.36
N LEU A 59 1.81 -19.31 -1.92
CA LEU A 59 1.35 -19.49 -0.54
C LEU A 59 1.55 -20.95 -0.10
N SER A 60 1.73 -21.20 1.20
CA SER A 60 1.72 -22.58 1.72
C SER A 60 0.32 -23.20 1.61
N ASN A 61 0.24 -24.53 1.50
CA ASN A 61 -1.07 -25.22 1.44
C ASN A 61 -1.95 -24.91 2.67
N ASN A 62 -1.37 -24.87 3.87
CA ASN A 62 -2.11 -24.57 5.09
C ASN A 62 -2.61 -23.11 5.11
N THR A 63 -1.81 -22.17 4.58
CA THR A 63 -2.25 -20.77 4.42
C THR A 63 -3.41 -20.69 3.42
N MET A 64 -3.33 -21.40 2.29
CA MET A 64 -4.41 -21.46 1.30
C MET A 64 -5.69 -22.05 1.89
N GLU A 65 -5.60 -23.16 2.62
CA GLU A 65 -6.75 -23.79 3.29
C GLU A 65 -7.39 -22.85 4.31
N THR A 66 -6.58 -22.18 5.13
CA THR A 66 -7.05 -21.20 6.12
C THR A 66 -7.79 -20.03 5.46
N LEU A 67 -7.38 -19.62 4.27
CA LEU A 67 -7.99 -18.53 3.51
C LEU A 67 -9.09 -19.01 2.54
N GLN A 68 -9.36 -20.32 2.49
CA GLN A 68 -10.28 -20.95 1.54
C GLN A 68 -9.96 -20.63 0.08
N LEU A 69 -8.66 -20.63 -0.24
CA LEU A 69 -8.14 -20.39 -1.59
C LEU A 69 -7.73 -21.71 -2.24
N PHE A 70 -7.98 -21.83 -3.54
CA PHE A 70 -7.54 -22.94 -4.37
C PHE A 70 -6.43 -22.50 -5.33
N ARG A 71 -5.67 -23.47 -5.83
CA ARG A 71 -4.62 -23.22 -6.83
C ARG A 71 -5.27 -22.65 -8.10
N GLY A 72 -4.76 -21.51 -8.56
CA GLY A 72 -5.28 -20.81 -9.72
C GLY A 72 -6.31 -19.73 -9.40
N ASP A 73 -6.75 -19.62 -8.15
CA ASP A 73 -7.67 -18.55 -7.75
C ASP A 73 -7.02 -17.18 -7.92
N THR A 74 -7.82 -16.20 -8.33
CA THR A 74 -7.41 -14.81 -8.36
C THR A 74 -7.61 -14.17 -6.99
N VAL A 75 -6.62 -13.42 -6.53
CA VAL A 75 -6.65 -12.70 -5.26
C VAL A 75 -6.31 -11.23 -5.45
N LEU A 76 -6.98 -10.38 -4.67
CA LEU A 76 -6.62 -8.99 -4.48
C LEU A 76 -5.62 -8.89 -3.33
N VAL A 77 -4.41 -8.43 -3.63
CA VAL A 77 -3.33 -8.26 -2.66
C VAL A 77 -3.15 -6.78 -2.38
N LYS A 78 -3.16 -6.39 -1.11
CA LYS A 78 -2.98 -5.00 -0.67
C LYS A 78 -1.65 -4.82 0.05
N GLY A 79 -0.91 -3.79 -0.34
CA GLY A 79 0.37 -3.38 0.20
C GLY A 79 0.28 -2.07 0.99
N LYS A 80 1.30 -1.21 0.83
CA LYS A 80 1.40 0.10 1.51
C LYS A 80 0.94 1.22 0.59
N LYS A 81 0.73 2.44 1.13
CA LYS A 81 0.38 3.64 0.34
C LYS A 81 -0.83 3.40 -0.57
N ARG A 82 -1.81 2.63 -0.06
CA ARG A 82 -3.01 2.16 -0.78
C ARG A 82 -2.77 1.46 -2.11
N LYS A 83 -1.56 0.96 -2.37
CA LYS A 83 -1.30 0.15 -3.55
C LYS A 83 -1.78 -1.27 -3.32
N ASP A 84 -2.46 -1.79 -4.32
CA ASP A 84 -2.97 -3.14 -4.41
C ASP A 84 -2.80 -3.64 -5.84
N THR A 85 -2.81 -4.95 -6.04
CA THR A 85 -2.75 -5.60 -7.35
C THR A 85 -3.52 -6.92 -7.31
N VAL A 86 -3.76 -7.52 -8.47
CA VAL A 86 -4.44 -8.79 -8.64
C VAL A 86 -3.45 -9.86 -9.09
N LEU A 87 -3.44 -11.00 -8.40
CA LEU A 87 -2.49 -12.08 -8.63
C LEU A 87 -3.19 -13.43 -8.63
N ILE A 88 -2.53 -14.43 -9.21
CA ILE A 88 -2.95 -15.83 -9.20
C ILE A 88 -2.22 -16.56 -8.08
N VAL A 89 -2.97 -17.30 -7.26
CA VAL A 89 -2.42 -18.08 -6.15
C VAL A 89 -1.87 -19.40 -6.66
N LEU A 90 -0.62 -19.69 -6.33
CA LEU A 90 -0.02 -21.02 -6.47
C LEU A 90 0.40 -21.57 -5.10
N ALA A 91 0.34 -22.90 -4.97
CA ALA A 91 0.86 -23.58 -3.79
C ALA A 91 2.39 -23.68 -3.86
N ASP A 92 3.05 -23.47 -2.73
CA ASP A 92 4.48 -23.68 -2.51
C ASP A 92 4.67 -24.45 -1.19
N ASP A 93 5.10 -25.71 -1.29
CA ASP A 93 5.27 -26.61 -0.16
C ASP A 93 6.47 -26.23 0.73
N ASP A 94 7.43 -25.48 0.18
CA ASP A 94 8.65 -25.04 0.86
C ASP A 94 8.49 -23.67 1.54
N LEU A 95 7.27 -23.13 1.57
CA LEU A 95 6.97 -21.83 2.16
C LEU A 95 6.36 -21.98 3.56
N ASP A 96 6.88 -21.21 4.51
CA ASP A 96 6.34 -21.14 5.87
C ASP A 96 4.92 -20.56 5.89
N ASP A 97 4.09 -21.08 6.79
CA ASP A 97 2.74 -20.57 7.01
C ASP A 97 2.74 -19.10 7.42
N GLY A 98 1.75 -18.35 6.91
CA GLY A 98 1.67 -16.91 7.16
C GLY A 98 2.68 -16.10 6.36
N SER A 99 3.37 -16.69 5.38
CA SER A 99 4.23 -16.01 4.42
C SER A 99 3.67 -16.05 3.01
N ALA A 100 4.12 -15.13 2.17
CA ALA A 100 3.79 -15.06 0.75
C ALA A 100 5.05 -14.76 -0.07
N ARG A 101 5.29 -15.53 -1.13
CA ARG A 101 6.35 -15.24 -2.11
C ARG A 101 5.77 -14.43 -3.27
N ILE A 102 6.38 -13.28 -3.52
CA ILE A 102 6.07 -12.40 -4.65
C ILE A 102 7.37 -11.86 -5.24
N ASN A 103 7.43 -11.72 -6.56
CA ASN A 103 8.63 -11.26 -7.24
C ASN A 103 8.89 -9.76 -7.02
N ARG A 104 10.01 -9.26 -7.55
CA ARG A 104 10.40 -7.84 -7.40
C ARG A 104 9.38 -6.87 -7.98
N VAL A 105 8.78 -7.20 -9.12
CA VAL A 105 7.79 -6.37 -9.82
C VAL A 105 6.53 -6.21 -8.96
N VAL A 106 5.97 -7.31 -8.45
CA VAL A 106 4.79 -7.29 -7.59
C VAL A 106 5.05 -6.50 -6.30
N ARG A 107 6.21 -6.69 -5.67
CA ARG A 107 6.59 -5.91 -4.48
C ARG A 107 6.68 -4.41 -4.77
N HIS A 108 7.23 -4.06 -5.93
CA HIS A 108 7.33 -2.69 -6.38
C HIS A 108 5.94 -2.06 -6.56
N ASN A 109 5.02 -2.74 -7.26
CA ASN A 109 3.63 -2.31 -7.42
C ASN A 109 2.95 -2.11 -6.06
N LEU A 110 3.13 -3.04 -5.13
CA LEU A 110 2.57 -2.99 -3.77
C LEU A 110 3.28 -2.04 -2.80
N ARG A 111 4.40 -1.43 -3.20
CA ARG A 111 5.26 -0.56 -2.37
C ARG A 111 5.73 -1.24 -1.08
N VAL A 112 6.07 -2.53 -1.17
CA VAL A 112 6.56 -3.35 -0.04
C VAL A 112 7.97 -3.86 -0.27
N LYS A 113 8.68 -4.17 0.82
CA LYS A 113 10.00 -4.80 0.84
C LYS A 113 9.91 -6.21 1.43
N HIS A 114 11.01 -6.95 1.38
CA HIS A 114 11.12 -8.23 2.09
C HIS A 114 10.86 -8.03 3.60
N GLY A 115 10.08 -8.93 4.21
CA GLY A 115 9.69 -8.86 5.62
C GLY A 115 8.51 -7.92 5.92
N ASP A 116 8.05 -7.14 4.94
CA ASP A 116 6.81 -6.38 5.09
C ASP A 116 5.59 -7.29 5.13
N VAL A 117 4.45 -6.75 5.57
CA VAL A 117 3.19 -7.49 5.65
C VAL A 117 2.25 -6.98 4.57
N ILE A 118 1.67 -7.89 3.80
CA ILE A 118 0.59 -7.67 2.84
C ILE A 118 -0.71 -8.29 3.37
N THR A 119 -1.84 -7.88 2.82
CA THR A 119 -3.12 -8.58 3.05
C THR A 119 -3.68 -9.17 1.78
N VAL A 120 -4.08 -10.43 1.84
CA VAL A 120 -4.64 -11.18 0.70
C VAL A 120 -6.15 -11.34 0.87
N HIS A 121 -6.90 -11.19 -0.23
CA HIS A 121 -8.35 -11.35 -0.28
C HIS A 121 -8.75 -12.11 -1.54
N PRO A 122 -9.69 -13.07 -1.47
CA PRO A 122 -10.26 -13.69 -2.67
C PRO A 122 -10.85 -12.64 -3.61
N CYS A 123 -10.66 -12.82 -4.93
CA CYS A 123 -11.21 -11.95 -5.97
C CYS A 123 -11.91 -12.79 -7.05
N PRO A 124 -13.02 -13.49 -6.71
CA PRO A 124 -13.71 -14.39 -7.65
C PRO A 124 -14.44 -13.66 -8.78
N ASP A 125 -14.80 -12.38 -8.56
CA ASP A 125 -15.64 -11.62 -9.48
C ASP A 125 -14.88 -10.89 -10.60
N ILE A 126 -13.56 -11.09 -10.70
CA ILE A 126 -12.72 -10.47 -11.72
C ILE A 126 -13.26 -10.76 -13.13
N LYS A 127 -13.36 -9.71 -13.96
CA LYS A 127 -13.90 -9.82 -15.32
C LYS A 127 -12.77 -9.91 -16.34
N TYR A 128 -13.09 -10.47 -17.50
CA TYR A 128 -12.21 -10.36 -18.66
C TYR A 128 -12.19 -8.92 -19.15
N ALA A 129 -10.99 -8.39 -19.35
CA ALA A 129 -10.81 -7.06 -19.92
C ALA A 129 -11.23 -7.10 -21.39
N LYS A 130 -12.05 -6.16 -21.82
CA LYS A 130 -12.37 -5.95 -23.23
C LYS A 130 -11.18 -5.31 -23.94
N ARG A 131 -10.55 -4.36 -23.27
CA ARG A 131 -9.35 -3.68 -23.75
C ARG A 131 -8.44 -3.28 -22.60
N ILE A 132 -7.15 -3.20 -22.89
CA ILE A 132 -6.13 -2.59 -22.03
C ILE A 132 -5.28 -1.63 -22.85
N ALA A 133 -4.78 -0.58 -22.21
CA ALA A 133 -3.74 0.27 -22.76
C ALA A 133 -2.47 0.12 -21.93
N VAL A 134 -1.35 -0.18 -22.59
CA VAL A 134 -0.04 -0.35 -21.96
C VAL A 134 0.99 0.50 -22.67
N LEU A 135 1.81 1.24 -21.92
CA LEU A 135 2.86 2.07 -22.50
C LEU A 135 4.22 1.64 -21.96
N PRO A 136 5.28 1.63 -22.80
CA PRO A 136 6.62 1.31 -22.36
C PRO A 136 7.24 2.45 -21.56
N ILE A 137 8.19 2.12 -20.68
CA ILE A 137 9.07 3.12 -20.06
C ILE A 137 10.17 3.50 -21.05
N ALA A 138 10.36 4.80 -21.28
CA ALA A 138 11.15 5.37 -22.36
C ALA A 138 12.57 4.82 -22.44
N ASP A 139 13.27 4.73 -21.31
CA ASP A 139 14.66 4.26 -21.25
C ASP A 139 14.81 2.77 -21.57
N THR A 140 13.75 1.97 -21.41
CA THR A 140 13.78 0.52 -21.68
C THR A 140 13.60 0.16 -23.16
N ILE A 141 13.18 1.13 -23.98
CA ILE A 141 12.96 0.93 -25.43
C ILE A 141 13.95 1.71 -26.30
N GLU A 142 14.95 2.36 -25.71
CA GLU A 142 15.96 3.10 -26.48
C GLU A 142 16.68 2.18 -27.48
N GLY A 143 16.75 2.63 -28.73
CA GLY A 143 17.35 1.87 -29.84
C GLY A 143 16.62 0.56 -30.18
N LEU A 144 15.41 0.34 -29.67
CA LEU A 144 14.60 -0.82 -30.02
C LEU A 144 13.95 -0.60 -31.39
N THR A 145 14.02 -1.61 -32.24
CA THR A 145 13.41 -1.62 -33.55
C THR A 145 12.42 -2.77 -33.65
N GLY A 146 11.36 -2.57 -34.44
CA GLY A 146 10.30 -3.55 -34.63
C GLY A 146 9.08 -3.33 -33.72
N SER A 147 8.12 -4.25 -33.86
CA SER A 147 6.83 -4.18 -33.16
C SER A 147 6.98 -4.59 -31.68
N ILE A 148 6.73 -3.64 -30.79
CA ILE A 148 6.70 -3.89 -29.33
C ILE A 148 5.62 -4.92 -29.00
N PHE A 149 4.49 -4.86 -29.70
CA PHE A 149 3.39 -5.80 -29.52
C PHE A 149 3.80 -7.23 -29.83
N ASP A 150 4.31 -7.48 -31.04
CA ASP A 150 4.59 -8.85 -31.50
C ASP A 150 5.77 -9.50 -30.77
N VAL A 151 6.77 -8.70 -30.40
CA VAL A 151 8.00 -9.19 -29.77
C VAL A 151 7.85 -9.38 -28.25
N PHE A 152 7.08 -8.52 -27.58
CA PHE A 152 6.98 -8.52 -26.11
C PHE A 152 5.57 -8.85 -25.63
N LEU A 153 4.58 -8.01 -25.96
CA LEU A 153 3.25 -8.10 -25.33
C LEU A 153 2.48 -9.36 -25.75
N ALA A 154 2.46 -9.68 -27.04
CA ALA A 154 1.73 -10.84 -27.54
C ALA A 154 2.26 -12.15 -26.95
N PRO A 155 3.58 -12.45 -26.94
CA PRO A 155 4.11 -13.62 -26.23
C PRO A 155 3.84 -13.63 -24.73
N TYR A 156 3.82 -12.45 -24.07
CA TYR A 156 3.62 -12.35 -22.63
C TYR A 156 2.18 -12.67 -22.19
N PHE A 157 1.18 -12.25 -22.99
CA PHE A 157 -0.24 -12.46 -22.67
C PHE A 157 -0.87 -13.70 -23.33
N ARG A 158 -0.25 -14.26 -24.39
CA ARG A 158 -0.81 -15.39 -25.15
C ARG A 158 -1.08 -16.60 -24.24
N GLU A 159 -2.35 -16.98 -24.16
CA GLU A 159 -2.85 -18.14 -23.40
C GLU A 159 -2.54 -18.12 -21.90
N ALA A 160 -2.10 -16.97 -21.36
CA ALA A 160 -1.66 -16.86 -19.99
C ALA A 160 -2.77 -16.40 -19.02
N TYR A 161 -3.86 -15.81 -19.53
CA TYR A 161 -4.98 -15.30 -18.72
C TYR A 161 -4.52 -14.45 -17.53
N ARG A 162 -3.55 -13.56 -17.77
CA ARG A 162 -2.90 -12.77 -16.71
C ARG A 162 -3.88 -11.73 -16.15
N PRO A 163 -4.07 -11.66 -14.83
CA PRO A 163 -4.73 -10.52 -14.21
C PRO A 163 -3.80 -9.30 -14.30
N VAL A 164 -4.39 -8.14 -14.59
CA VAL A 164 -3.71 -6.84 -14.65
C VAL A 164 -4.52 -5.80 -13.90
N ARG A 165 -3.83 -4.83 -13.28
CA ARG A 165 -4.44 -3.66 -12.66
C ARG A 165 -3.94 -2.39 -13.29
N GLN A 166 -4.82 -1.41 -13.41
CA GLN A 166 -4.45 -0.07 -13.84
C GLN A 166 -3.40 0.53 -12.89
N GLY A 167 -2.31 1.03 -13.47
CA GLY A 167 -1.17 1.58 -12.76
C GLY A 167 -0.06 0.58 -12.46
N ASP A 168 -0.27 -0.73 -12.68
CA ASP A 168 0.79 -1.72 -12.46
C ASP A 168 1.91 -1.56 -13.49
N LEU A 169 3.14 -1.70 -13.00
CA LEU A 169 4.31 -1.93 -13.83
C LEU A 169 4.51 -3.43 -13.99
N PHE A 170 4.99 -3.83 -15.17
CA PHE A 170 5.41 -5.20 -15.41
C PHE A 170 6.56 -5.23 -16.40
N THR A 171 7.38 -6.27 -16.28
CA THR A 171 8.56 -6.40 -17.12
C THR A 171 8.48 -7.63 -17.99
N VAL A 172 8.76 -7.46 -19.28
CA VAL A 172 8.67 -8.50 -20.29
C VAL A 172 10.03 -8.72 -20.93
N ARG A 173 10.42 -9.98 -21.10
CA ARG A 173 11.64 -10.36 -21.82
C ARG A 173 11.31 -10.76 -23.25
N GLY A 174 12.01 -10.17 -24.21
CA GLY A 174 11.92 -10.47 -25.63
C GLY A 174 13.33 -10.62 -26.21
N GLY A 175 13.70 -11.85 -26.59
CA GLY A 175 15.07 -12.17 -26.99
C GLY A 175 16.08 -11.88 -25.88
N MET A 176 17.06 -11.01 -26.15
CA MET A 176 18.07 -10.59 -25.17
C MET A 176 17.73 -9.28 -24.45
N ARG A 177 16.58 -8.66 -24.76
CA ARG A 177 16.17 -7.38 -24.16
C ARG A 177 15.04 -7.57 -23.17
N GLN A 178 14.99 -6.66 -22.21
CA GLN A 178 13.95 -6.58 -21.20
C GLN A 178 13.31 -5.20 -21.30
N VAL A 179 11.99 -5.14 -21.44
CA VAL A 179 11.21 -3.92 -21.58
C VAL A 179 10.23 -3.82 -20.42
N GLU A 180 10.13 -2.63 -19.83
CA GLU A 180 9.20 -2.32 -18.75
C GLU A 180 7.97 -1.61 -19.33
N PHE A 181 6.80 -2.00 -18.87
CA PHE A 181 5.51 -1.47 -19.30
C PHE A 181 4.69 -1.04 -18.10
N LYS A 182 3.88 0.00 -18.28
CA LYS A 182 2.84 0.40 -17.35
C LYS A 182 1.47 0.13 -17.94
N VAL A 183 0.57 -0.44 -17.16
CA VAL A 183 -0.85 -0.52 -17.50
C VAL A 183 -1.48 0.85 -17.26
N VAL A 184 -1.85 1.55 -18.34
CA VAL A 184 -2.39 2.91 -18.28
C VAL A 184 -3.91 2.90 -18.11
N GLU A 185 -4.59 1.97 -18.79
CA GLU A 185 -6.05 1.83 -18.76
C GLU A 185 -6.44 0.35 -18.81
N VAL A 186 -7.53 0.02 -18.14
CA VAL A 186 -8.22 -1.28 -18.21
C VAL A 186 -9.71 -1.01 -18.39
N ASP A 187 -10.37 -1.75 -19.29
CA ASP A 187 -11.83 -1.74 -19.43
C ASP A 187 -12.36 -3.18 -19.24
N PRO A 188 -13.18 -3.46 -18.21
CA PRO A 188 -13.71 -2.52 -17.22
C PRO A 188 -12.63 -1.91 -16.30
N PRO A 189 -12.88 -0.74 -15.68
CA PRO A 189 -11.89 -0.03 -14.86
C PRO A 189 -11.31 -0.81 -13.69
N GLU A 190 -10.19 -0.28 -13.16
CA GLU A 190 -9.38 -0.81 -12.06
C GLU A 190 -8.56 -2.06 -12.40
N TYR A 191 -9.18 -3.19 -12.77
CA TYR A 191 -8.47 -4.44 -13.04
C TYR A 191 -9.31 -5.43 -13.86
N GLY A 192 -8.63 -6.35 -14.54
CA GLY A 192 -9.26 -7.41 -15.32
C GLY A 192 -8.26 -8.49 -15.73
N ILE A 193 -8.78 -9.59 -16.28
CA ILE A 193 -7.97 -10.66 -16.87
C ILE A 193 -7.79 -10.36 -18.36
N VAL A 194 -6.56 -10.40 -18.84
CA VAL A 194 -6.24 -10.33 -20.26
C VAL A 194 -6.51 -11.69 -20.89
N ALA A 195 -7.65 -11.80 -21.56
CA ALA A 195 -8.08 -12.98 -22.30
C ALA A 195 -7.59 -12.92 -23.76
N GLN A 196 -7.88 -13.96 -24.55
CA GLN A 196 -7.44 -14.04 -25.95
C GLN A 196 -8.13 -13.00 -26.86
N ASP A 197 -9.33 -12.56 -26.50
CA ASP A 197 -10.13 -11.56 -27.20
C ASP A 197 -9.94 -10.13 -26.65
N THR A 198 -9.12 -9.96 -25.62
CA THR A 198 -8.77 -8.64 -25.08
C THR A 198 -7.95 -7.86 -26.09
N ILE A 199 -8.41 -6.65 -26.42
CA ILE A 199 -7.68 -5.74 -27.31
C ILE A 199 -6.56 -5.05 -26.51
N ILE A 200 -5.31 -5.17 -26.96
CA ILE A 200 -4.16 -4.57 -26.28
C ILE A 200 -3.67 -3.38 -27.11
N HIS A 201 -3.85 -2.17 -26.58
CA HIS A 201 -3.32 -0.95 -27.17
C HIS A 201 -1.93 -0.65 -26.58
N CYS A 202 -0.95 -0.43 -27.44
CA CYS A 202 0.39 -0.01 -27.03
C CYS A 202 0.93 1.17 -27.84
N GLU A 203 0.01 1.97 -28.39
CA GLU A 203 0.32 3.18 -29.15
C GLU A 203 0.26 4.39 -28.21
N GLY A 204 1.28 5.24 -28.26
CA GLY A 204 1.36 6.45 -27.45
C GLY A 204 2.80 6.87 -27.17
N GLU A 205 2.96 8.02 -26.52
CA GLU A 205 4.27 8.47 -26.06
C GLU A 205 4.76 7.57 -24.92
N PRO A 206 6.02 7.11 -24.94
CA PRO A 206 6.61 6.36 -23.83
C PRO A 206 6.59 7.16 -22.53
N ILE A 207 6.43 6.45 -21.41
CA ILE A 207 6.41 7.07 -20.09
C ILE A 207 7.84 7.35 -19.65
N GLN A 208 8.11 8.58 -19.19
CA GLN A 208 9.42 8.92 -18.65
C GLN A 208 9.63 8.26 -17.29
N ARG A 209 10.82 7.69 -17.07
CA ARG A 209 11.13 7.03 -15.78
C ARG A 209 11.02 8.01 -14.62
N GLU A 210 11.42 9.26 -14.81
CA GLU A 210 11.34 10.32 -13.79
C GLU A 210 9.90 10.58 -13.31
N ASP A 211 8.93 10.56 -14.23
CA ASP A 211 7.51 10.74 -13.90
C ASP A 211 6.99 9.57 -13.06
N GLU A 212 7.44 8.34 -13.35
CA GLU A 212 7.09 7.16 -12.56
C GLU A 212 7.80 7.13 -11.21
N GLU A 213 9.09 7.47 -11.16
CA GLU A 213 9.90 7.53 -9.94
C GLU A 213 9.43 8.62 -8.98
N GLY A 214 8.96 9.76 -9.50
CA GLY A 214 8.26 10.78 -8.72
C GLY A 214 7.09 10.20 -7.93
N ASN A 215 6.27 9.36 -8.58
CA ASN A 215 5.14 8.66 -7.95
C ASN A 215 5.57 7.52 -7.01
N LEU A 216 6.77 6.96 -7.19
CA LEU A 216 7.34 5.94 -6.31
C LEU A 216 7.92 6.51 -5.02
N SER A 217 8.41 7.75 -5.07
CA SER A 217 9.01 8.48 -3.94
C SER A 217 8.01 9.15 -3.00
N GLU A 218 6.71 8.91 -3.20
CA GLU A 218 5.65 9.37 -2.29
C GLU A 218 6.00 9.01 -0.84
N VAL A 219 5.95 9.98 0.09
CA VAL A 219 6.26 9.75 1.50
C VAL A 219 5.19 8.85 2.14
N GLY A 220 5.59 7.85 2.91
CA GLY A 220 4.71 7.00 3.71
C GLY A 220 5.09 6.98 5.19
N TYR A 221 4.41 6.15 5.99
CA TYR A 221 4.67 6.10 7.43
C TYR A 221 6.07 5.59 7.79
N ASP A 222 6.64 4.72 6.95
CA ASP A 222 7.97 4.15 7.20
C ASP A 222 9.11 5.14 6.91
N ASP A 223 8.82 6.23 6.22
CA ASP A 223 9.77 7.29 5.91
C ASP A 223 9.91 8.29 7.08
N ILE A 224 9.17 8.08 8.19
CA ILE A 224 9.15 8.96 9.36
C ILE A 224 9.74 8.26 10.59
N GLY A 225 10.97 8.64 10.92
CA GLY A 225 11.67 8.17 12.12
C GLY A 225 11.32 8.94 13.38
N GLY A 226 11.43 8.32 14.56
CA GLY A 226 11.39 8.99 15.86
C GLY A 226 10.02 9.50 16.35
N CYS A 227 8.98 9.50 15.51
CA CYS A 227 7.68 10.08 15.83
C CYS A 227 6.55 9.05 16.04
N ARG A 228 6.86 7.86 16.58
CA ARG A 228 5.89 6.75 16.71
C ARG A 228 4.62 7.14 17.47
N LYS A 229 4.74 7.85 18.61
CA LYS A 229 3.58 8.25 19.43
C LYS A 229 2.72 9.29 18.72
N GLN A 230 3.34 10.27 18.09
CA GLN A 230 2.68 11.33 17.33
C GLN A 230 1.96 10.74 16.11
N MET A 231 2.60 9.79 15.42
CA MET A 231 1.97 9.08 14.31
C MET A 231 0.72 8.29 14.77
N ALA A 232 0.78 7.63 15.93
CA ALA A 232 -0.40 6.95 16.50
C ALA A 232 -1.56 7.92 16.70
N GLN A 233 -1.31 9.07 17.33
CA GLN A 233 -2.31 10.11 17.56
C GLN A 233 -2.90 10.64 16.26
N ILE A 234 -2.09 10.94 15.26
CA ILE A 234 -2.61 11.45 13.98
C ILE A 234 -3.42 10.39 13.24
N ARG A 235 -2.99 9.13 13.25
CA ARG A 235 -3.80 8.04 12.66
C ARG A 235 -5.13 7.88 13.38
N GLU A 236 -5.17 8.06 14.70
CA GLU A 236 -6.42 8.01 15.46
C GLU A 236 -7.32 9.21 15.20
N LEU A 237 -6.75 10.40 15.04
CA LEU A 237 -7.51 11.64 14.82
C LEU A 237 -7.93 11.85 13.37
N VAL A 238 -7.20 11.28 12.40
CA VAL A 238 -7.43 11.46 10.95
C VAL A 238 -7.87 10.16 10.28
N GLU A 239 -7.05 9.11 10.32
CA GLU A 239 -7.31 7.87 9.57
C GLU A 239 -8.54 7.13 10.11
N LEU A 240 -8.68 7.02 11.44
CA LEU A 240 -9.77 6.26 12.05
C LEU A 240 -11.17 6.84 11.74
N PRO A 241 -11.42 8.17 11.87
CA PRO A 241 -12.69 8.76 11.44
C PRO A 241 -12.98 8.60 9.95
N LEU A 242 -11.96 8.73 9.10
CA LEU A 242 -12.11 8.63 7.65
C LEU A 242 -12.41 7.19 7.19
N ARG A 243 -11.76 6.19 7.80
CA ARG A 243 -11.95 4.77 7.47
C ARG A 243 -13.17 4.14 8.13
N HIS A 244 -13.51 4.57 9.34
CA HIS A 244 -14.56 3.95 10.15
C HIS A 244 -15.53 4.99 10.75
N PRO A 245 -16.23 5.79 9.93
CA PRO A 245 -17.15 6.82 10.42
C PRO A 245 -18.29 6.27 11.29
N GLN A 246 -18.69 5.01 11.04
CA GLN A 246 -19.73 4.31 11.81
C GLN A 246 -19.37 4.14 13.30
N LEU A 247 -18.08 3.99 13.64
CA LEU A 247 -17.63 3.90 15.04
C LEU A 247 -17.95 5.18 15.81
N PHE A 248 -17.69 6.34 15.20
CA PHE A 248 -17.95 7.65 15.79
C PHE A 248 -19.46 7.92 15.92
N GLN A 249 -20.25 7.51 14.92
CA GLN A 249 -21.71 7.59 14.98
C GLN A 249 -22.29 6.73 16.10
N THR A 250 -21.82 5.50 16.26
CA THR A 250 -22.28 4.57 17.30
C THR A 250 -21.93 5.06 18.70
N LEU A 251 -20.75 5.64 18.86
CA LEU A 251 -20.29 6.21 20.13
C LEU A 251 -20.91 7.58 20.44
N GLY A 252 -21.60 8.20 19.48
CA GLY A 252 -22.20 9.53 19.64
C GLY A 252 -21.19 10.67 19.76
N VAL A 253 -19.94 10.45 19.33
CA VAL A 253 -18.85 11.45 19.42
C VAL A 253 -18.52 12.00 18.04
N LYS A 254 -18.29 13.32 17.96
CA LYS A 254 -17.83 13.96 16.73
C LYS A 254 -16.32 13.84 16.64
N ALA A 255 -15.82 13.40 15.48
CA ALA A 255 -14.39 13.41 15.20
C ALA A 255 -13.86 14.87 15.19
N PRO A 256 -12.64 15.11 15.71
CA PRO A 256 -12.01 16.42 15.64
C PRO A 256 -11.73 16.80 14.18
N ARG A 257 -11.98 18.07 13.84
CA ARG A 257 -11.83 18.59 12.47
C ARG A 257 -10.56 19.42 12.24
N GLY A 258 -9.82 19.73 13.31
CA GLY A 258 -8.59 20.52 13.26
C GLY A 258 -7.54 19.89 14.16
N ILE A 259 -6.33 19.76 13.64
CA ILE A 259 -5.16 19.21 14.34
C ILE A 259 -4.02 20.20 14.16
N LEU A 260 -3.44 20.64 15.27
CA LEU A 260 -2.27 21.52 15.26
C LEU A 260 -1.02 20.69 15.56
N MET A 261 -0.12 20.62 14.59
CA MET A 261 1.22 20.06 14.81
C MET A 261 2.20 21.19 15.12
N TYR A 262 2.87 21.13 16.27
CA TYR A 262 3.85 22.13 16.69
C TYR A 262 5.18 21.48 17.04
N GLY A 263 6.25 22.28 16.95
CA GLY A 263 7.61 21.87 17.27
C GLY A 263 8.63 22.62 16.42
N PRO A 264 9.93 22.49 16.73
CA PRO A 264 11.00 23.15 15.99
C PRO A 264 10.95 22.89 14.47
N PRO A 265 11.54 23.76 13.64
CA PRO A 265 11.72 23.48 12.23
C PRO A 265 12.54 22.19 12.03
N GLY A 266 12.26 21.45 10.96
CA GLY A 266 12.99 20.21 10.63
C GLY A 266 12.56 18.95 11.37
N THR A 267 11.52 18.98 12.22
CA THR A 267 11.01 17.79 12.93
C THR A 267 10.06 16.91 12.12
N GLY A 268 9.87 17.18 10.83
CA GLY A 268 9.10 16.32 9.93
C GLY A 268 7.57 16.54 9.92
N LYS A 269 7.06 17.69 10.38
CA LYS A 269 5.60 18.00 10.38
C LYS A 269 4.97 17.88 8.98
N THR A 270 5.59 18.50 7.97
CA THR A 270 5.14 18.45 6.57
C THR A 270 5.24 17.04 5.99
N LEU A 271 6.31 16.30 6.31
CA LEU A 271 6.47 14.89 5.91
C LEU A 271 5.37 14.01 6.52
N MET A 272 5.03 14.24 7.78
CA MET A 272 3.96 13.53 8.49
C MET A 272 2.59 13.76 7.87
N ALA A 273 2.25 15.01 7.50
CA ALA A 273 1.00 15.30 6.80
C ALA A 273 0.92 14.59 5.45
N ARG A 274 1.99 14.63 4.64
CA ARG A 274 2.06 13.95 3.35
C ARG A 274 1.94 12.43 3.47
N ALA A 275 2.61 11.82 4.46
CA ALA A 275 2.50 10.39 4.73
C ALA A 275 1.07 9.97 5.07
N VAL A 276 0.39 10.74 5.93
CA VAL A 276 -1.01 10.47 6.30
C VAL A 276 -1.94 10.59 5.10
N ALA A 277 -1.73 11.59 4.24
CA ALA A 277 -2.49 11.76 3.02
C ALA A 277 -2.34 10.57 2.07
N ASN A 278 -1.11 10.16 1.77
CA ASN A 278 -0.83 9.06 0.85
C ASN A 278 -1.38 7.72 1.38
N GLU A 279 -1.33 7.49 2.70
CA GLU A 279 -1.80 6.24 3.32
C GLU A 279 -3.32 6.19 3.51
N THR A 280 -3.97 7.34 3.71
CA THR A 280 -5.44 7.45 3.75
C THR A 280 -6.04 7.52 2.35
N GLY A 281 -5.27 8.02 1.37
CA GLY A 281 -5.71 8.44 0.04
C GLY A 281 -6.92 9.36 0.07
N ALA A 282 -7.00 10.19 1.12
CA ALA A 282 -7.85 11.36 1.12
C ALA A 282 -7.25 12.39 0.14
N PHE A 283 -8.11 13.17 -0.51
CA PHE A 283 -7.64 14.30 -1.31
C PHE A 283 -6.80 15.24 -0.43
N PHE A 284 -5.59 15.60 -0.86
CA PHE A 284 -4.68 16.40 -0.06
C PHE A 284 -4.46 17.76 -0.69
N PHE A 285 -4.78 18.81 0.07
CA PHE A 285 -4.57 20.18 -0.36
C PHE A 285 -3.55 20.86 0.56
N LEU A 286 -2.39 21.23 0.00
CA LEU A 286 -1.34 21.95 0.73
C LEU A 286 -1.53 23.46 0.58
N ILE A 287 -1.56 24.16 1.71
CA ILE A 287 -1.56 25.61 1.79
C ILE A 287 -0.26 26.01 2.48
N ASN A 288 0.60 26.74 1.78
CA ASN A 288 1.85 27.24 2.33
C ASN A 288 1.64 28.68 2.84
N GLY A 289 1.81 28.92 4.14
CA GLY A 289 1.51 30.21 4.77
C GLY A 289 2.14 31.42 4.05
N PRO A 290 3.46 31.42 3.80
CA PRO A 290 4.13 32.51 3.07
C PRO A 290 3.58 32.77 1.67
N GLU A 291 3.23 31.72 0.91
CA GLU A 291 2.70 31.84 -0.46
C GLU A 291 1.33 32.53 -0.50
N ILE A 292 0.54 32.39 0.57
CA ILE A 292 -0.75 33.07 0.71
C ILE A 292 -0.54 34.54 1.06
N MET A 293 0.41 34.86 1.95
CA MET A 293 0.68 36.23 2.40
C MET A 293 1.37 37.09 1.34
N SER A 294 2.12 36.49 0.40
CA SER A 294 2.80 37.22 -0.68
C SER A 294 1.87 37.75 -1.78
N LYS A 295 0.57 37.42 -1.75
CA LYS A 295 -0.42 37.81 -2.76
C LYS A 295 -1.13 39.12 -2.40
N MET A 296 -1.75 39.77 -3.39
CA MET A 296 -2.46 41.03 -3.16
C MET A 296 -3.63 40.85 -2.19
N ALA A 297 -3.93 41.89 -1.40
CA ALA A 297 -5.05 41.89 -0.47
C ALA A 297 -6.36 41.49 -1.19
N GLY A 298 -7.05 40.48 -0.65
CA GLY A 298 -8.26 39.86 -1.24
C GLY A 298 -7.98 38.62 -2.09
N GLU A 299 -6.81 38.50 -2.72
CA GLU A 299 -6.41 37.29 -3.46
C GLU A 299 -6.08 36.14 -2.50
N SER A 300 -5.46 36.45 -1.35
CA SER A 300 -5.17 35.50 -0.27
C SER A 300 -6.44 34.83 0.26
N GLU A 301 -7.49 35.61 0.56
CA GLU A 301 -8.78 35.09 1.04
C GLU A 301 -9.51 34.26 -0.02
N SER A 302 -9.47 34.71 -1.28
CA SER A 302 -10.05 33.97 -2.41
C SER A 302 -9.40 32.60 -2.59
N ASN A 303 -8.07 32.52 -2.48
CA ASN A 303 -7.34 31.25 -2.58
C ASN A 303 -7.64 30.32 -1.41
N LEU A 304 -7.72 30.84 -0.17
CA LEU A 304 -8.16 30.04 0.98
C LEU A 304 -9.57 29.49 0.75
N ARG A 305 -10.53 30.31 0.31
CA ARG A 305 -11.90 29.87 0.04
C ARG A 305 -11.94 28.75 -1.01
N LYS A 306 -11.22 28.92 -2.13
CA LYS A 306 -11.11 27.90 -3.18
C LYS A 306 -10.53 26.59 -2.66
N ALA A 307 -9.48 26.64 -1.84
CA ALA A 307 -8.89 25.45 -1.25
C ALA A 307 -9.90 24.65 -0.41
N PHE A 308 -10.72 25.33 0.39
CA PHE A 308 -11.78 24.67 1.17
C PHE A 308 -12.90 24.14 0.28
N GLU A 309 -13.32 24.88 -0.75
CA GLU A 309 -14.33 24.43 -1.72
C GLU A 309 -13.88 23.20 -2.52
N GLU A 310 -12.60 23.15 -2.93
CA GLU A 310 -12.04 21.99 -3.62
C GLU A 310 -11.94 20.76 -2.70
N ALA A 311 -11.52 20.95 -1.45
CA ALA A 311 -11.49 19.87 -0.47
C ALA A 311 -12.89 19.32 -0.17
N GLU A 312 -13.92 20.18 -0.09
CA GLU A 312 -15.31 19.75 0.10
C GLU A 312 -15.83 18.94 -1.09
N LYS A 313 -15.54 19.39 -2.32
CA LYS A 313 -15.91 18.66 -3.56
C LYS A 313 -15.22 17.30 -3.68
N ASN A 314 -14.00 17.16 -3.17
CA ASN A 314 -13.20 15.94 -3.24
C ASN A 314 -13.17 15.15 -1.91
N SER A 315 -14.19 15.33 -1.06
CA SER A 315 -14.30 14.60 0.21
C SER A 315 -14.29 13.07 -0.02
N PRO A 316 -13.53 12.28 0.77
CA PRO A 316 -12.77 12.65 1.95
C PRO A 316 -11.46 13.40 1.64
N ALA A 317 -11.21 14.51 2.34
CA ALA A 317 -10.07 15.40 2.09
C ALA A 317 -9.34 15.82 3.37
N ILE A 318 -8.05 16.13 3.22
CA ILE A 318 -7.15 16.71 4.23
C ILE A 318 -6.61 18.03 3.68
N ILE A 319 -6.90 19.13 4.37
CA ILE A 319 -6.27 20.43 4.12
C ILE A 319 -5.11 20.56 5.09
N PHE A 320 -3.90 20.73 4.58
CA PHE A 320 -2.71 20.95 5.39
C PHE A 320 -2.23 22.39 5.22
N ILE A 321 -2.26 23.16 6.30
CA ILE A 321 -1.76 24.53 6.35
C ILE A 321 -0.38 24.49 7.00
N ASP A 322 0.66 24.63 6.19
CA ASP A 322 2.03 24.76 6.68
C ASP A 322 2.31 26.21 7.07
N GLU A 323 3.13 26.42 8.11
CA GLU A 323 3.49 27.74 8.64
C GLU A 323 2.27 28.64 8.92
N ILE A 324 1.26 28.08 9.62
CA ILE A 324 0.01 28.77 9.96
C ILE A 324 0.22 30.07 10.76
N ASP A 325 1.32 30.17 11.49
CA ASP A 325 1.75 31.37 12.21
C ASP A 325 1.98 32.57 11.27
N SER A 326 2.30 32.33 10.00
CA SER A 326 2.42 33.39 8.99
C SER A 326 1.08 34.03 8.59
N ILE A 327 -0.02 33.25 8.64
CA ILE A 327 -1.37 33.71 8.22
C ILE A 327 -2.28 34.06 9.41
N ALA A 328 -1.97 33.54 10.60
CA ALA A 328 -2.73 33.77 11.82
C ALA A 328 -1.79 34.11 13.00
N PRO A 329 -1.02 35.22 12.93
CA PRO A 329 -0.20 35.67 14.04
C PRO A 329 -1.10 36.07 15.23
N GLN A 330 -0.57 36.00 16.46
CA GLN A 330 -1.24 36.58 17.61
C GLN A 330 -1.37 38.10 17.39
N ALA A 331 -2.62 38.58 17.39
CA ALA A 331 -2.95 39.99 17.29
C ALA A 331 -2.61 40.75 18.57
#